data_AF-A0AAV7CRG6-F1
#
_entry.id   AF-A0AAV7CRG6-F1
#
_cell.length_a   1.000
_cell.length_b   1.000
_cell.length_c   1.000
_cell.angle_alpha   90.00
_cell.angle_beta   90.00
_cell.angle_gamma   90.00
#
_symmetry.space_group_name_H-M   'P 1'
#
loop_
_entity.id
_entity.type
_entity.pdbx_description
1 polymer ?
#
loop_
_entity_poly.entity_id
_entity_poly.type
_entity_poly.pdbx_seq_one_letter_code
_entity_poly.pdbx_strand_id
1 'polypeptide(L)'
;MENLQKPPEEDCIICMETLTSASGYSESSECKKIKDSAVGKLKKCGHIFHQLCMLEMYNSGNKDGSLQCPACKTIYGEKTGTQPRGKMDIFLISQPLPGHQDCGTIHIVYTISPGIQGPEHPNPGKQYTARGFPRHCYLPDNPKGRLVLELLKLAWARRLIFTIGVSSTTGESDTVVWNEIHHKTEMNSNISGHGYPDPNYLDNVMAELAAQGVTEDCLNM
;
A
#
# COMPACT_ATOMS: atom_id res chain seq x y z
N MET A 1 11.38 18.30 -1.29
CA MET A 1 12.83 18.00 -1.39
C MET A 1 13.61 19.27 -1.10
N GLU A 2 14.85 19.14 -0.64
CA GLU A 2 15.78 20.27 -0.50
C GLU A 2 16.69 20.31 -1.71
N ASN A 3 16.78 21.46 -2.37
CA ASN A 3 17.61 21.62 -3.55
C ASN A 3 19.10 21.52 -3.19
N LEU A 4 19.86 20.71 -3.92
CA LEU A 4 21.30 20.55 -3.72
C LEU A 4 22.07 21.32 -4.80
N GLN A 5 22.86 22.31 -4.38
CA GLN A 5 23.71 23.09 -5.30
C GLN A 5 24.95 22.33 -5.75
N LYS A 6 25.45 21.41 -4.92
CA LYS A 6 26.62 20.57 -5.21
C LYS A 6 26.22 19.10 -5.02
N PRO A 7 25.72 18.43 -6.07
CA PRO A 7 25.38 17.01 -6.00
C PRO A 7 26.65 16.15 -5.86
N PRO A 8 26.56 14.98 -5.18
CA PRO A 8 27.67 14.03 -5.13
C PRO A 8 27.92 13.35 -6.49
N GLU A 9 29.12 12.82 -6.68
CA GLU A 9 29.46 11.95 -7.82
C GLU A 9 28.94 10.53 -7.58
N GLU A 10 27.61 10.41 -7.51
CA GLU A 10 26.87 9.16 -7.36
C GLU A 10 25.78 9.08 -8.44
N ASP A 11 25.30 7.87 -8.73
CA ASP A 11 24.25 7.66 -9.71
C ASP A 11 22.85 7.85 -9.12
N CYS A 12 21.96 8.46 -9.89
CA CYS A 12 20.55 8.51 -9.59
C CYS A 12 19.93 7.14 -9.90
N ILE A 13 19.50 6.39 -8.88
CA ILE A 13 18.97 5.02 -9.06
C ILE A 13 17.67 4.92 -9.90
N ILE A 14 17.07 6.05 -10.27
CA ILE A 14 15.83 6.10 -11.07
C ILE A 14 16.17 6.07 -12.55
N CYS A 15 17.08 6.94 -13.00
CA CYS A 15 17.47 7.05 -14.41
C CYS A 15 18.83 6.41 -14.73
N MET A 16 19.58 6.00 -13.71
CA MET A 16 20.94 5.47 -13.79
C MET A 16 21.99 6.44 -14.38
N GLU A 17 21.67 7.73 -14.42
CA GLU A 17 22.60 8.80 -14.78
C GLU A 17 23.25 9.40 -13.53
N THR A 18 24.48 9.92 -13.66
CA THR A 18 25.18 10.61 -12.57
C THR A 18 24.37 11.81 -12.06
N LEU A 19 24.34 12.06 -10.76
CA LEU A 19 23.64 13.22 -10.18
C LEU A 19 24.26 14.57 -10.59
N THR A 20 25.49 14.56 -11.10
CA THR A 20 26.14 15.75 -11.68
C THR A 20 25.73 16.02 -13.13
N SER A 21 25.15 15.04 -13.84
CA SER A 21 24.63 15.20 -15.20
C SER A 21 23.11 15.49 -15.21
N ALA A 22 22.57 15.73 -16.40
CA ALA A 22 21.15 15.89 -16.60
C ALA A 22 20.39 14.58 -16.33
N SER A 23 19.13 14.70 -15.92
CA SER A 23 18.23 13.55 -15.76
C SER A 23 18.05 12.79 -17.09
N GLY A 24 18.03 11.45 -17.05
CA GLY A 24 17.64 10.64 -18.21
C GLY A 24 16.17 10.84 -18.67
N TYR A 25 15.35 11.52 -17.87
CA TYR A 25 13.96 11.90 -18.19
C TYR A 25 13.81 13.36 -18.65
N SER A 26 14.90 14.04 -18.99
CA SER A 26 14.87 15.46 -19.37
C SER A 26 14.03 15.71 -20.63
N GLU A 27 14.09 14.81 -21.62
CA GLU A 27 13.35 14.96 -22.89
C GLU A 27 11.87 14.57 -22.77
N SER A 28 11.51 13.69 -21.84
CA SER A 28 10.14 13.21 -21.65
C SER A 28 9.33 14.05 -20.67
N SER A 29 9.99 14.85 -19.83
CA SER A 29 9.32 15.70 -18.85
C SER A 29 8.70 16.95 -19.48
N GLU A 30 7.39 17.12 -19.34
CA GLU A 30 6.69 18.35 -19.74
C GLU A 30 6.94 19.54 -18.78
N CYS A 31 7.61 19.30 -17.64
CA CYS A 31 7.80 20.29 -16.59
C CYS A 31 8.94 21.27 -16.90
N LYS A 32 8.60 22.46 -17.43
CA LYS A 32 9.57 23.54 -17.71
C LYS A 32 10.10 24.30 -16.48
N LYS A 33 9.57 24.00 -15.28
CA LYS A 33 9.94 24.73 -14.04
C LYS A 33 11.15 24.15 -13.33
N ILE A 34 11.42 22.86 -13.54
CA ILE A 34 12.53 22.14 -12.93
C ILE A 34 13.63 22.05 -13.98
N LYS A 35 14.86 22.40 -13.62
CA LYS A 35 16.01 22.26 -14.51
C LYS A 35 16.37 20.79 -14.68
N ASP A 36 16.84 20.41 -15.85
CA ASP A 36 17.23 19.04 -16.20
C ASP A 36 18.27 18.43 -15.25
N SER A 37 19.20 19.26 -14.77
CA SER A 37 20.23 18.91 -13.79
C SER A 37 19.86 19.24 -12.34
N ALA A 38 18.60 19.60 -12.05
CA ALA A 38 18.17 19.90 -10.69
C ALA A 38 18.17 18.61 -9.85
N VAL A 39 18.93 18.63 -8.76
CA VAL A 39 19.02 17.52 -7.81
C VAL A 39 18.39 17.92 -6.48
N GLY A 40 17.74 16.97 -5.81
CA GLY A 40 17.15 17.21 -4.51
C GLY A 40 17.44 16.10 -3.52
N LYS A 41 17.56 16.49 -2.26
CA LYS A 41 17.64 15.59 -1.11
C LYS A 41 16.27 15.42 -0.46
N LEU A 42 15.89 14.18 -0.15
CA LEU A 42 14.67 13.91 0.62
C LEU A 42 14.91 14.14 2.12
N LYS A 43 14.04 14.93 2.77
CA LYS A 43 14.29 15.49 4.12
C LYS A 43 14.41 14.46 5.24
N LYS A 44 13.62 13.37 5.20
CA LYS A 44 13.57 12.37 6.28
C LYS A 44 14.69 11.34 6.15
N CYS A 45 14.89 10.79 4.95
CA CYS A 45 15.80 9.67 4.69
C CYS A 45 17.15 10.09 4.07
N GLY A 46 17.29 11.33 3.63
CA GLY A 46 18.54 11.85 3.08
C GLY A 46 18.95 11.37 1.70
N HIS A 47 18.27 10.38 1.11
CA HIS A 47 18.52 9.95 -0.28
C HIS A 47 18.33 11.09 -1.30
N ILE A 48 19.13 11.03 -2.37
CA ILE A 48 19.32 12.10 -3.35
C ILE A 48 18.93 11.59 -4.74
N PHE A 49 18.18 12.40 -5.49
CA PHE A 49 17.73 12.07 -6.85
C PHE A 49 17.65 13.34 -7.70
N HIS A 50 17.68 13.20 -9.02
CA HIS A 50 17.19 14.28 -9.90
C HIS A 50 15.73 14.60 -9.57
N GLN A 51 15.39 15.88 -9.47
CA GLN A 51 14.04 16.32 -9.16
C GLN A 51 13.04 15.93 -10.26
N LEU A 52 13.49 15.92 -11.53
CA LEU A 52 12.69 15.42 -12.66
C LEU A 52 12.38 13.93 -12.52
N CYS A 53 13.35 13.09 -12.16
CA CYS A 53 13.12 11.66 -11.95
C CYS A 53 12.07 11.40 -10.86
N MET A 54 12.13 12.15 -9.75
CA MET A 54 11.13 12.03 -8.68
C MET A 54 9.73 12.50 -9.13
N LEU A 55 9.67 13.57 -9.93
CA LEU A 55 8.41 14.05 -10.51
C LEU A 55 7.81 13.01 -11.45
N GLU A 56 8.61 12.40 -12.33
CA GLU A 56 8.13 11.39 -13.28
C GLU A 56 7.66 10.12 -12.58
N MET A 57 8.40 9.69 -11.54
CA MET A 57 7.98 8.58 -10.68
C MET A 57 6.65 8.87 -9.98
N TYR A 58 6.46 10.10 -9.47
CA TYR A 58 5.18 10.52 -8.88
C TYR A 58 4.06 10.55 -9.93
N ASN A 59 4.35 11.06 -11.13
CA ASN A 59 3.38 11.17 -12.22
C ASN A 59 2.95 9.81 -12.79
N SER A 60 3.80 8.80 -12.67
CA SER A 60 3.49 7.43 -13.09
C SER A 60 2.68 6.64 -12.05
N GLY A 61 2.56 7.15 -10.82
CA GLY A 61 1.83 6.51 -9.72
C GLY A 61 0.41 7.05 -9.51
N ASN A 62 -0.14 6.80 -8.32
CA ASN A 62 -1.52 7.15 -7.94
C ASN A 62 -1.77 8.66 -7.75
N LYS A 63 -0.72 9.49 -7.72
CA LYS A 63 -0.79 10.95 -7.53
C LYS A 63 -1.65 11.37 -6.32
N ASP A 64 -1.55 10.62 -5.24
CA ASP A 64 -2.32 10.81 -4.00
C ASP A 64 -1.75 11.93 -3.09
N GLY A 65 -0.75 12.67 -3.57
CA GLY A 65 -0.03 13.67 -2.79
C GLY A 65 1.05 13.07 -1.88
N SER A 66 1.19 11.74 -1.83
CA SER A 66 2.28 11.08 -1.13
C SER A 66 3.46 10.78 -2.08
N LEU A 67 4.64 10.65 -1.50
CA LEU A 67 5.85 10.29 -2.22
C LEU A 67 6.59 9.20 -1.46
N GLN A 68 6.91 8.10 -2.13
CA GLN A 68 7.71 7.02 -1.56
C GLN A 68 9.14 7.08 -2.10
N CYS A 69 10.13 7.08 -1.21
CA CYS A 69 11.53 7.02 -1.62
C CYS A 69 11.81 5.69 -2.34
N PRO A 70 12.32 5.68 -3.58
CA PRO A 70 12.55 4.43 -4.30
C PRO A 70 13.66 3.58 -3.66
N ALA A 71 14.64 4.23 -2.99
CA ALA A 71 15.77 3.57 -2.34
C ALA A 71 15.39 2.81 -1.05
N CYS A 72 14.65 3.46 -0.15
CA CYS A 72 14.42 2.94 1.21
C CYS A 72 12.95 2.85 1.60
N LYS A 73 12.04 3.15 0.68
CA LYS A 73 10.58 3.07 0.85
C LYS A 73 9.98 4.01 1.90
N THR A 74 10.76 4.94 2.49
CA THR A 74 10.24 6.00 3.37
C THR A 74 9.14 6.81 2.67
N ILE A 75 8.01 7.00 3.35
CA ILE A 75 6.85 7.73 2.85
C ILE A 75 6.86 9.19 3.34
N TYR A 76 6.59 10.10 2.41
CA TYR A 76 6.39 11.52 2.60
C TYR A 76 4.93 11.86 2.27
N GLY A 77 4.24 12.56 3.17
CA GLY A 77 2.79 12.74 3.09
C GLY A 77 2.04 11.52 3.64
N GLU A 78 0.74 11.47 3.36
CA GLU A 78 -0.15 10.36 3.74
C GLU A 78 -0.45 9.52 2.50
N LYS A 79 0.03 8.28 2.48
CA LYS A 79 -0.23 7.36 1.37
C LYS A 79 -1.69 6.91 1.39
N THR A 80 -2.34 6.99 0.24
CA THR A 80 -3.67 6.44 0.00
C THR A 80 -3.67 5.54 -1.24
N GLY A 81 -4.67 4.68 -1.34
CA GLY A 81 -4.80 3.75 -2.45
C GLY A 81 -6.01 3.99 -3.33
N THR A 82 -6.23 3.04 -4.23
CA THR A 82 -7.28 3.07 -5.26
C THR A 82 -8.38 2.06 -4.94
N GLN A 83 -8.52 1.63 -3.69
CA GLN A 83 -9.62 0.74 -3.28
C GLN A 83 -10.99 1.31 -3.72
N PRO A 84 -11.83 0.52 -4.41
CA PRO A 84 -13.18 0.96 -4.75
C PRO A 84 -14.07 1.11 -3.51
N ARG A 85 -15.20 1.81 -3.66
CA ARG A 85 -16.16 1.97 -2.56
C ARG A 85 -16.71 0.61 -2.11
N GLY A 86 -16.86 0.45 -0.80
CA GLY A 86 -17.37 -0.77 -0.20
C GLY A 86 -17.69 -0.59 1.27
N LYS A 87 -17.82 -1.70 1.99
CA LYS A 87 -18.05 -1.77 3.43
C LYS A 87 -17.03 -2.68 4.10
N MET A 88 -16.71 -2.34 5.36
CA MET A 88 -15.92 -3.14 6.29
C MET A 88 -16.74 -3.27 7.57
N ASP A 89 -17.25 -4.46 7.83
CA ASP A 89 -18.02 -4.79 9.03
C ASP A 89 -17.17 -5.64 9.97
N ILE A 90 -17.35 -5.47 11.28
CA ILE A 90 -16.52 -6.12 12.31
C ILE A 90 -17.43 -6.79 13.33
N PHE A 91 -17.15 -8.05 13.62
CA PHE A 91 -17.87 -8.87 14.59
C PHE A 91 -16.90 -9.51 15.58
N LEU A 92 -17.37 -9.79 16.78
CA LEU A 92 -16.64 -10.59 17.77
C LEU A 92 -17.33 -11.93 17.91
N ILE A 93 -16.56 -13.01 17.84
CA ILE A 93 -17.05 -14.38 18.04
C ILE A 93 -16.26 -15.03 19.18
N SER A 94 -16.94 -15.84 19.98
CA SER A 94 -16.34 -16.48 21.16
C SER A 94 -15.43 -17.66 20.83
N GLN A 95 -15.54 -18.22 19.62
CA GLN A 95 -14.70 -19.33 19.19
C GLN A 95 -13.25 -18.87 19.01
N PRO A 96 -12.27 -19.52 19.65
CA PRO A 96 -10.85 -19.20 19.48
C PRO A 96 -10.32 -19.66 18.12
N LEU A 97 -9.28 -18.98 17.63
CA LEU A 97 -8.50 -19.44 16.49
C LEU A 97 -7.50 -20.53 16.90
N PRO A 98 -7.14 -21.47 16.00
CA PRO A 98 -6.01 -22.36 16.21
C PRO A 98 -4.73 -21.57 16.55
N GLY A 99 -4.12 -21.87 17.71
CA GLY A 99 -2.95 -21.17 18.23
C GLY A 99 -3.23 -19.98 19.16
N HIS A 100 -4.51 -19.67 19.41
CA HIS A 100 -4.97 -18.56 20.26
C HIS A 100 -6.13 -19.00 21.17
N GLN A 101 -5.94 -20.08 21.93
CA GLN A 101 -7.00 -20.71 22.74
C GLN A 101 -7.45 -19.87 23.95
N ASP A 102 -6.72 -18.81 24.30
CA ASP A 102 -6.93 -17.94 25.44
C ASP A 102 -7.82 -16.71 25.15
N CYS A 103 -8.23 -16.51 23.89
CA CYS A 103 -9.03 -15.36 23.46
C CYS A 103 -10.08 -15.73 22.40
N GLY A 104 -11.03 -14.83 22.16
CA GLY A 104 -12.00 -14.97 21.07
C GLY A 104 -11.40 -14.66 19.70
N THR A 105 -12.26 -14.42 18.71
CA THR A 105 -11.86 -14.03 17.35
C THR A 105 -12.56 -12.75 16.94
N ILE A 106 -11.80 -11.86 16.30
CA ILE A 106 -12.29 -10.71 15.55
C ILE A 106 -12.56 -11.17 14.13
N HIS A 107 -13.80 -11.06 13.67
CA HIS A 107 -14.23 -11.41 12.32
C HIS A 107 -14.48 -10.13 11.52
N ILE A 108 -13.66 -9.94 10.48
CA ILE A 108 -13.74 -8.79 9.58
C ILE A 108 -14.40 -9.25 8.29
N VAL A 109 -15.41 -8.50 7.84
CA VAL A 109 -16.14 -8.77 6.60
C VAL A 109 -16.02 -7.58 5.67
N TYR A 110 -15.31 -7.78 4.55
CA TYR A 110 -15.26 -6.78 3.49
C TYR A 110 -16.32 -7.07 2.44
N THR A 111 -16.99 -6.04 1.95
CA THR A 111 -17.94 -6.12 0.84
C THR A 111 -17.65 -5.02 -0.17
N ILE A 112 -17.26 -5.40 -1.39
CA ILE A 112 -17.08 -4.49 -2.54
C ILE A 112 -17.92 -5.04 -3.69
N SER A 113 -18.71 -4.18 -4.31
CA SER A 113 -19.53 -4.53 -5.48
C SER A 113 -18.80 -4.20 -6.78
N PRO A 114 -19.11 -4.88 -7.90
CA PRO A 114 -18.65 -4.47 -9.22
C PRO A 114 -19.07 -3.04 -9.55
N GLY A 115 -18.31 -2.36 -10.41
CA GLY A 115 -18.58 -0.97 -10.74
C GLY A 115 -17.82 -0.47 -11.96
N ILE A 116 -17.68 0.86 -12.05
CA ILE A 116 -16.93 1.55 -13.11
C ILE A 116 -15.64 2.11 -12.52
N GLN A 117 -14.54 1.92 -13.24
CA GLN A 117 -13.22 2.44 -12.89
C GLN A 117 -13.22 3.97 -12.94
N GLY A 118 -12.85 4.59 -11.81
CA GLY A 118 -12.55 6.02 -11.73
C GLY A 118 -11.21 6.41 -12.38
N PRO A 119 -10.90 7.72 -12.44
CA PRO A 119 -9.67 8.24 -13.04
C PRO A 119 -8.36 7.71 -12.43
N GLU A 120 -8.41 7.23 -11.19
CA GLU A 120 -7.26 6.68 -10.46
C GLU A 120 -6.95 5.21 -10.81
N HIS A 121 -7.84 4.54 -11.53
CA HIS A 121 -7.70 3.11 -11.85
C HIS A 121 -7.07 2.87 -13.22
N PRO A 122 -6.62 1.63 -13.53
CA PRO A 122 -5.90 1.34 -14.76
C PRO A 122 -6.63 1.69 -16.06
N ASN A 123 -7.95 1.50 -16.12
CA ASN A 123 -8.77 1.73 -17.31
C ASN A 123 -10.00 2.60 -16.97
N PRO A 124 -9.84 3.93 -16.80
CA PRO A 124 -10.95 4.81 -16.42
C PRO A 124 -12.16 4.68 -17.36
N GLY A 125 -13.36 4.60 -16.78
CA GLY A 125 -14.62 4.41 -17.52
C GLY A 125 -14.96 2.95 -17.87
N LYS A 126 -14.01 2.02 -17.75
CA LYS A 126 -14.26 0.58 -17.95
C LYS A 126 -14.92 -0.05 -16.72
N GLN A 127 -15.72 -1.09 -16.93
CA GLN A 127 -16.22 -1.90 -15.83
C GLN A 127 -15.08 -2.64 -15.10
N TYR A 128 -15.23 -2.85 -13.81
CA TYR A 128 -14.44 -3.80 -13.04
C TYR A 128 -15.33 -4.83 -12.33
N THR A 129 -14.82 -6.05 -12.16
CA THR A 129 -15.51 -7.12 -11.42
C THR A 129 -15.05 -7.18 -9.96
N ALA A 130 -15.85 -7.78 -9.08
CA ALA A 130 -15.48 -7.98 -7.67
C ALA A 130 -15.82 -9.42 -7.26
N ARG A 131 -14.82 -10.32 -7.33
CA ARG A 131 -15.00 -11.75 -7.09
C ARG A 131 -14.81 -12.14 -5.62
N GLY A 132 -15.63 -13.09 -5.17
CA GLY A 132 -15.52 -13.70 -3.84
C GLY A 132 -15.91 -12.78 -2.68
N PHE A 133 -16.68 -11.73 -2.93
CA PHE A 133 -17.25 -10.89 -1.87
C PHE A 133 -18.62 -11.44 -1.42
N PRO A 134 -18.97 -11.36 -0.12
CA PRO A 134 -18.16 -10.81 0.96
C PRO A 134 -16.92 -11.65 1.28
N ARG A 135 -15.79 -10.99 1.58
CA ARG A 135 -14.54 -11.65 1.98
C ARG A 135 -14.46 -11.66 3.51
N HIS A 136 -14.32 -12.85 4.07
CA HIS A 136 -14.26 -13.07 5.51
C HIS A 136 -12.80 -13.22 5.96
N CYS A 137 -12.42 -12.49 7.00
CA CYS A 137 -11.05 -12.48 7.54
C CYS A 137 -11.07 -12.59 9.06
N TYR A 138 -10.01 -13.14 9.65
CA TYR A 138 -9.97 -13.45 11.08
C TYR A 138 -8.68 -12.96 11.75
N LEU A 139 -8.82 -12.34 12.93
CA LEU A 139 -7.73 -12.01 13.86
C LEU A 139 -8.06 -12.59 15.24
N PRO A 140 -7.09 -12.96 16.07
CA PRO A 140 -7.36 -13.30 17.46
C PRO A 140 -7.79 -12.05 18.24
N ASP A 141 -8.76 -12.18 19.15
CA ASP A 141 -9.25 -11.09 19.99
C ASP A 141 -8.37 -10.88 21.23
N ASN A 142 -7.08 -10.62 21.00
CA ASN A 142 -6.09 -10.31 22.02
C ASN A 142 -5.52 -8.88 21.79
N PRO A 143 -4.67 -8.35 22.68
CA PRO A 143 -4.17 -6.98 22.55
C PRO A 143 -3.51 -6.68 21.19
N LYS A 144 -2.70 -7.62 20.66
CA LYS A 144 -2.01 -7.46 19.38
C LYS A 144 -2.97 -7.54 18.19
N GLY A 145 -3.94 -8.46 18.23
CA GLY A 145 -4.97 -8.56 17.19
C GLY A 145 -5.89 -7.34 17.16
N ARG A 146 -6.23 -6.76 18.32
CA ARG A 146 -6.97 -5.49 18.40
C ARG A 146 -6.18 -4.31 17.84
N LEU A 147 -4.88 -4.24 18.09
CA LEU A 147 -4.02 -3.23 17.48
C LEU A 147 -4.00 -3.36 15.95
N VAL A 148 -3.81 -4.58 15.43
CA VAL A 148 -3.90 -4.85 13.98
C VAL A 148 -5.25 -4.44 13.41
N LEU A 149 -6.36 -4.69 14.12
CA LEU A 149 -7.69 -4.25 13.69
C LEU A 149 -7.77 -2.73 13.53
N GLU A 150 -7.27 -1.94 14.49
CA GLU A 150 -7.30 -0.48 14.39
C GLU A 150 -6.46 0.04 13.21
N LEU A 151 -5.29 -0.57 12.99
CA LEU A 151 -4.46 -0.26 11.82
C LEU A 151 -5.15 -0.64 10.51
N LEU A 152 -5.84 -1.78 10.44
CA LEU A 152 -6.61 -2.19 9.26
C LEU A 152 -7.79 -1.24 8.98
N LYS A 153 -8.48 -0.74 10.01
CA LYS A 153 -9.52 0.28 9.84
C LYS A 153 -8.94 1.57 9.23
N LEU A 154 -7.77 1.99 9.70
CA LEU A 154 -7.08 3.15 9.14
C LEU A 154 -6.64 2.89 7.68
N ALA A 155 -6.08 1.72 7.39
CA ALA A 155 -5.72 1.32 6.03
C ALA A 155 -6.94 1.26 5.10
N TRP A 156 -8.08 0.77 5.58
CA TRP A 156 -9.36 0.79 4.87
C TRP A 156 -9.82 2.22 4.57
N ALA A 157 -9.77 3.11 5.56
CA ALA A 157 -10.10 4.53 5.38
C ALA A 157 -9.18 5.22 4.36
N ARG A 158 -7.89 4.85 4.35
CA ARG A 158 -6.89 5.29 3.37
C ARG A 158 -6.95 4.54 2.04
N ARG A 159 -7.97 3.69 1.81
CA ARG A 159 -8.18 2.95 0.55
C ARG A 159 -7.03 1.98 0.19
N LEU A 160 -6.39 1.36 1.18
CA LEU A 160 -5.17 0.56 0.99
C LEU A 160 -5.38 -0.96 1.03
N ILE A 161 -6.54 -1.48 1.42
CA ILE A 161 -6.74 -2.95 1.59
C ILE A 161 -6.89 -3.66 0.25
N PHE A 162 -7.61 -3.03 -0.69
CA PHE A 162 -7.82 -3.56 -2.04
C PHE A 162 -7.40 -2.56 -3.12
N THR A 163 -7.25 -3.06 -4.34
CA THR A 163 -7.05 -2.26 -5.55
C THR A 163 -7.78 -2.91 -6.73
N ILE A 164 -7.83 -2.23 -7.87
CA ILE A 164 -8.24 -2.83 -9.15
C ILE A 164 -6.97 -3.21 -9.91
N GLY A 165 -6.86 -4.49 -10.28
CA GLY A 165 -5.69 -5.01 -10.96
C GLY A 165 -5.96 -6.33 -11.66
N VAL A 166 -4.92 -7.16 -11.72
CA VAL A 166 -4.97 -8.51 -12.28
C VAL A 166 -4.95 -9.51 -11.14
N SER A 167 -5.92 -10.42 -11.11
CA SER A 167 -5.96 -11.51 -10.13
C SER A 167 -4.79 -12.45 -10.33
N SER A 168 -3.95 -12.63 -9.30
CA SER A 168 -2.84 -13.58 -9.34
C SER A 168 -3.30 -15.05 -9.42
N THR A 169 -4.50 -15.36 -8.92
CA THR A 169 -5.05 -16.72 -8.92
C THR A 169 -5.70 -17.09 -10.25
N THR A 170 -6.38 -16.14 -10.90
CA THR A 170 -7.22 -16.43 -12.08
C THR A 170 -6.74 -15.76 -13.37
N GLY A 171 -5.82 -14.79 -13.28
CA GLY A 171 -5.41 -13.95 -14.41
C GLY A 171 -6.47 -12.94 -14.87
N GLU A 172 -7.62 -12.84 -14.18
CA GLU A 172 -8.69 -11.88 -14.53
C GLU A 172 -8.19 -10.44 -14.33
N SER A 173 -8.13 -9.65 -15.40
CA SER A 173 -7.86 -8.21 -15.37
C SER A 173 -9.11 -7.42 -14.99
N ASP A 174 -8.91 -6.16 -14.60
CA ASP A 174 -9.99 -5.24 -14.22
C ASP A 174 -10.87 -5.83 -13.10
N THR A 175 -10.24 -6.43 -12.08
CA THR A 175 -10.95 -7.03 -10.94
C THR A 175 -10.39 -6.55 -9.62
N VAL A 176 -11.23 -6.58 -8.58
CA VAL A 176 -10.84 -6.22 -7.21
C VAL A 176 -9.94 -7.30 -6.60
N VAL A 177 -8.71 -6.91 -6.26
CA VAL A 177 -7.67 -7.77 -5.69
C VAL A 177 -7.15 -7.20 -4.36
N TRP A 178 -6.52 -8.07 -3.55
CA TRP A 178 -5.80 -7.64 -2.35
C TRP A 178 -4.62 -6.72 -2.72
N ASN A 179 -4.24 -5.82 -1.83
CA ASN A 179 -3.20 -4.82 -2.07
C ASN A 179 -2.11 -4.86 -0.98
N GLU A 180 -1.23 -5.87 -1.06
CA GLU A 180 -0.01 -5.99 -0.24
C GLU A 180 -0.19 -6.08 1.29
N ILE A 181 -1.43 -6.19 1.79
CA ILE A 181 -1.75 -6.40 3.21
C ILE A 181 -2.49 -7.72 3.35
N HIS A 182 -1.79 -8.75 3.83
CA HIS A 182 -2.30 -10.10 3.89
C HIS A 182 -3.35 -10.28 4.99
N HIS A 183 -4.40 -11.02 4.64
CA HIS A 183 -5.49 -11.38 5.55
C HIS A 183 -5.58 -12.90 5.67
N LYS A 184 -5.95 -13.37 6.87
CA LYS A 184 -6.27 -14.77 7.10
C LYS A 184 -7.74 -15.02 6.80
N THR A 185 -8.01 -15.70 5.68
CA THR A 185 -9.35 -15.99 5.17
C THR A 185 -9.88 -17.36 5.56
N GLU A 186 -9.05 -18.22 6.16
CA GLU A 186 -9.44 -19.50 6.74
C GLU A 186 -9.33 -19.47 8.26
N MET A 187 -10.42 -19.78 8.95
CA MET A 187 -10.46 -19.76 10.41
C MET A 187 -9.82 -21.01 11.04
N ASN A 188 -10.15 -22.21 10.52
CA ASN A 188 -9.91 -23.49 11.20
C ASN A 188 -8.85 -24.37 10.52
N SER A 189 -8.25 -23.90 9.42
CA SER A 189 -7.23 -24.60 8.66
C SER A 189 -6.20 -23.60 8.13
N ASN A 190 -5.05 -24.11 7.72
CA ASN A 190 -4.05 -23.34 6.98
C ASN A 190 -3.60 -24.08 5.71
N ILE A 191 -4.53 -24.81 5.07
CA ILE A 191 -4.20 -25.68 3.92
C ILE A 191 -3.83 -24.83 2.70
N SER A 192 -4.49 -23.69 2.52
CA SER A 192 -4.15 -22.74 1.44
C SER A 192 -2.98 -21.81 1.77
N GLY A 193 -2.45 -21.85 3.00
CA GLY A 193 -1.47 -20.86 3.51
C GLY A 193 -2.09 -19.56 4.02
N HIS A 194 -3.41 -19.38 3.90
CA HIS A 194 -4.13 -18.16 4.29
C HIS A 194 -4.98 -18.35 5.56
N GLY A 195 -4.59 -19.22 6.48
CA GLY A 195 -5.30 -19.42 7.74
C GLY A 195 -4.41 -19.65 8.95
N TYR A 196 -4.97 -20.33 9.96
CA TYR A 196 -4.37 -20.55 11.28
C TYR A 196 -4.14 -22.05 11.55
N PRO A 197 -3.15 -22.42 12.40
CA PRO A 197 -2.27 -21.55 13.17
C PRO A 197 -1.17 -20.90 12.32
N ASP A 198 -0.81 -19.67 12.65
CA ASP A 198 0.35 -18.96 12.09
C ASP A 198 0.92 -18.00 13.15
N PRO A 199 2.00 -18.39 13.85
CA PRO A 199 2.55 -17.60 14.95
C PRO A 199 3.15 -16.26 14.50
N ASN A 200 3.50 -16.11 13.22
CA ASN A 200 4.19 -14.91 12.71
C ASN A 200 3.22 -13.93 12.05
N TYR A 201 1.96 -14.32 11.82
CA TYR A 201 1.02 -13.54 11.02
C TYR A 201 0.84 -12.10 11.53
N LEU A 202 0.65 -11.91 12.84
CA LEU A 202 0.41 -10.58 13.40
C LEU A 202 1.62 -9.66 13.25
N ASP A 203 2.86 -10.18 13.34
CA ASP A 203 4.07 -9.39 13.09
C ASP A 203 4.19 -9.03 11.61
N ASN A 204 3.97 -10.00 10.73
CA ASN A 204 4.06 -9.80 9.29
C ASN A 204 3.05 -8.75 8.79
N VAL A 205 1.78 -8.85 9.20
CA VAL A 205 0.76 -7.89 8.76
C VAL A 205 1.00 -6.48 9.31
N MET A 206 1.55 -6.35 10.52
CA MET A 206 1.96 -5.03 11.04
C MET A 206 3.12 -4.45 10.21
N ALA A 207 4.09 -5.27 9.81
CA ALA A 207 5.18 -4.83 8.94
C ALA A 207 4.68 -4.40 7.55
N GLU A 208 3.71 -5.14 6.98
CA GLU A 208 3.04 -4.79 5.73
C GLU A 208 2.27 -3.48 5.84
N LEU A 209 1.49 -3.29 6.91
CA LEU A 209 0.80 -2.03 7.21
C LEU A 209 1.79 -0.86 7.34
N ALA A 210 2.89 -1.05 8.05
CA ALA A 210 3.94 -0.05 8.18
C ALA A 210 4.60 0.28 6.83
N ALA A 211 4.80 -0.71 5.95
CA ALA A 211 5.30 -0.50 4.59
C ALA A 211 4.32 0.30 3.70
N GLN A 212 3.03 0.29 4.04
CA GLN A 212 2.01 1.15 3.44
C GLN A 212 1.85 2.50 4.16
N GLY A 213 2.67 2.80 5.17
CA GLY A 213 2.62 4.04 5.94
C GLY A 213 1.52 4.08 7.00
N VAL A 214 1.02 2.91 7.41
CA VAL A 214 0.01 2.74 8.46
C VAL A 214 0.69 2.17 9.70
N THR A 215 1.00 3.04 10.65
CA THR A 215 1.73 2.71 11.89
C THR A 215 0.92 3.13 13.12
N GLU A 216 1.33 2.66 14.30
CA GLU A 216 0.69 3.03 15.57
C GLU A 216 0.66 4.55 15.82
N ASP A 217 1.70 5.26 15.39
CA ASP A 217 1.76 6.73 15.47
C ASP A 217 0.58 7.41 14.76
N CYS A 218 0.01 6.75 13.75
CA CYS A 218 -1.14 7.27 13.02
C CYS A 218 -2.46 7.18 13.79
N LEU A 219 -2.54 6.37 14.85
CA LEU A 219 -3.75 6.20 15.66
C LEU A 219 -3.89 7.28 16.74
N ASN A 220 -2.79 7.99 17.04
CA ASN A 220 -2.71 9.00 18.11
C ASN A 220 -2.80 10.44 17.58
N MET A 221 -3.03 10.64 16.28
CA MET A 221 -3.21 11.94 15.62
C MET A 221 -4.68 12.31 15.51
#